data_AF-A0A0E3PNQ5-F1
#
_entry.id   AF-A0A0E3PNQ5-F1
#
_cell.length_a   1.000
_cell.length_b   1.000
_cell.length_c   1.000
_cell.angle_alpha   90.00
_cell.angle_beta   90.00
_cell.angle_gamma   90.00
#
_symmetry.space_group_name_H-M   'P 1'
#
loop_
_entity.id
_entity.type
_entity.pdbx_description
1 polymer ?
#
loop_
_entity_poly.entity_id
_entity_poly.type
_entity_poly.pdbx_seq_one_letter_code
_entity_poly.pdbx_strand_id
1 'polypeptide(L)'
;MSVPYIKPSYKKSEFNCPYSDCNVYAHQKWNRVIHYDHSEVNSLLSYEERDTSEDITPLDKVRYSKEVGASSTAAPKYPAKNYIPTTEVEYASVSKCSHCNRYAFWIKDKMIYPVVSLAPLPSDDMPEDVKADYTEAASIVEASPRASSALLRLALQKLMPHIGERGQKIDEDIGSLVKKGLPTKIQQSLDLVRVIGNESVHPGQLDLKDDKDTAYILFGLLNYIVQDRITNPKEIDALYSKLPQKKLDGINNRDKK
;
A
#
# COMPACT_ATOMS: atom_id res chain seq x y z
N MET A 1 -14.72 -8.30 19.27
CA MET A 1 -14.14 -9.53 18.67
C MET A 1 -13.67 -9.15 17.28
N SER A 2 -12.37 -9.26 16.98
CA SER A 2 -11.87 -8.97 15.63
C SER A 2 -12.38 -10.04 14.67
N VAL A 3 -12.94 -9.62 13.55
CA VAL A 3 -13.35 -10.55 12.48
C VAL A 3 -12.09 -11.20 11.91
N PRO A 4 -12.03 -12.54 11.80
CA PRO A 4 -10.84 -13.21 11.29
C PRO A 4 -10.58 -12.82 9.83
N TYR A 5 -9.34 -12.47 9.51
CA TYR A 5 -8.92 -12.14 8.14
C TYR A 5 -9.06 -13.36 7.23
N ILE A 6 -9.81 -13.19 6.13
CA ILE A 6 -9.99 -14.18 5.08
C ILE A 6 -9.26 -13.68 3.84
N LYS A 7 -8.16 -14.37 3.50
CA LYS A 7 -7.33 -14.02 2.34
C LYS A 7 -8.15 -14.04 1.03
N PRO A 8 -7.83 -13.16 0.07
CA PRO A 8 -8.41 -13.22 -1.27
C PRO A 8 -8.23 -14.59 -1.91
N SER A 9 -9.26 -15.08 -2.59
CA SER A 9 -9.23 -16.38 -3.26
C SER A 9 -10.08 -16.38 -4.51
N TYR A 10 -9.59 -17.02 -5.57
CA TYR A 10 -10.24 -17.05 -6.87
C TYR A 10 -11.65 -17.67 -6.79
N LYS A 11 -12.62 -17.03 -7.45
CA LYS A 11 -14.06 -17.42 -7.50
C LYS A 11 -14.77 -17.54 -6.15
N LYS A 12 -14.20 -17.03 -5.06
CA LYS A 12 -14.88 -16.97 -3.76
C LYS A 12 -15.87 -15.79 -3.74
N SER A 13 -17.03 -15.95 -3.11
CA SER A 13 -18.06 -14.91 -3.02
C SER A 13 -17.65 -13.75 -2.13
N GLU A 14 -16.88 -14.02 -1.06
CA GLU A 14 -16.46 -13.06 -0.04
C GLU A 14 -15.03 -13.32 0.46
N PHE A 15 -14.30 -12.23 0.68
CA PHE A 15 -12.99 -12.20 1.34
C PHE A 15 -12.68 -10.76 1.80
N ASN A 16 -11.62 -10.60 2.60
CA ASN A 16 -11.10 -9.27 2.95
C ASN A 16 -10.52 -8.60 1.71
N CYS A 17 -10.98 -7.38 1.42
CA CYS A 17 -10.53 -6.58 0.29
C CYS A 17 -8.99 -6.52 0.24
N PRO A 18 -8.34 -6.81 -0.90
CA PRO A 18 -6.89 -6.92 -0.96
C PRO A 18 -6.16 -5.57 -0.87
N TYR A 19 -6.90 -4.47 -0.95
CA TYR A 19 -6.36 -3.13 -0.77
C TYR A 19 -6.17 -2.82 0.72
N SER A 20 -4.98 -2.39 1.10
CA SER A 20 -4.56 -2.11 2.48
C SER A 20 -5.44 -1.07 3.18
N ASP A 21 -5.81 0.00 2.47
CA ASP A 21 -6.68 1.09 2.91
C ASP A 21 -8.17 0.70 2.99
N CYS A 22 -8.54 -0.48 2.47
CA CYS A 22 -9.89 -1.02 2.63
C CYS A 22 -9.90 -2.19 3.61
N ASN A 23 -9.27 -3.33 3.27
CA ASN A 23 -9.14 -4.53 4.10
C ASN A 23 -10.46 -5.10 4.72
N VAL A 24 -11.63 -4.57 4.36
CA VAL A 24 -12.94 -4.99 4.87
C VAL A 24 -13.33 -6.34 4.29
N TYR A 25 -13.92 -7.21 5.12
CA TYR A 25 -14.58 -8.43 4.65
C TYR A 25 -15.83 -8.07 3.85
N ALA A 26 -15.80 -8.30 2.54
CA ALA A 26 -16.83 -7.83 1.61
C ALA A 26 -17.14 -8.86 0.52
N HIS A 27 -18.34 -8.75 -0.05
CA HIS A 27 -18.73 -9.50 -1.24
C HIS A 27 -17.90 -9.05 -2.46
N GLN A 28 -17.64 -10.00 -3.36
CA GLN A 28 -16.77 -9.85 -4.50
C GLN A 28 -17.53 -10.21 -5.76
N LYS A 29 -17.75 -9.22 -6.64
CA LYS A 29 -18.43 -9.43 -7.92
C LYS A 29 -17.41 -9.79 -9.00
N TRP A 30 -17.51 -11.00 -9.53
CA TRP A 30 -16.62 -11.50 -10.58
C TRP A 30 -17.08 -11.08 -11.98
N ASN A 31 -16.15 -10.61 -12.80
CA ASN A 31 -16.39 -10.29 -14.21
C ASN A 31 -15.27 -10.88 -15.08
N ARG A 32 -15.59 -11.17 -16.35
CA ARG A 32 -14.64 -11.62 -17.37
C ARG A 32 -13.87 -10.44 -17.93
N VAL A 33 -12.65 -10.70 -18.40
CA VAL A 33 -11.85 -9.70 -19.11
C VAL A 33 -12.11 -9.86 -20.60
N ILE A 34 -12.52 -8.76 -21.25
CA ILE A 34 -12.83 -8.72 -22.68
C ILE A 34 -11.86 -7.75 -23.34
N HIS A 35 -11.14 -8.22 -24.36
CA HIS A 35 -10.35 -7.41 -25.26
C HIS A 35 -11.22 -6.97 -26.44
N TYR A 36 -11.21 -5.68 -26.74
CA TYR A 36 -11.83 -5.11 -27.93
C TYR A 36 -10.74 -4.89 -28.97
N ASP A 37 -10.84 -5.58 -30.11
CA ASP A 37 -9.97 -5.31 -31.25
C ASP A 37 -10.42 -3.99 -31.88
N HIS A 38 -9.55 -3.00 -31.75
CA HIS A 38 -9.75 -1.63 -32.21
C HIS A 38 -9.14 -1.39 -33.60
N SER A 39 -8.87 -2.42 -34.40
CA SER A 39 -8.40 -2.23 -35.79
C SER A 39 -9.36 -1.42 -36.68
N GLU A 40 -10.61 -1.17 -36.26
CA GLU A 40 -11.58 -0.28 -36.93
C GLU A 40 -12.23 0.79 -36.01
N VAL A 41 -11.46 1.55 -35.20
CA VAL A 41 -12.02 2.54 -34.23
C VAL A 41 -12.80 3.71 -34.86
N ASN A 42 -12.85 3.86 -36.18
CA ASN A 42 -13.54 4.99 -36.81
C ASN A 42 -15.08 4.89 -36.80
N SER A 43 -15.70 3.88 -36.19
CA SER A 43 -17.17 3.67 -36.27
C SER A 43 -17.93 3.67 -34.93
N LEU A 44 -17.27 3.93 -33.80
CA LEU A 44 -17.96 3.85 -32.50
C LEU A 44 -18.58 5.19 -32.11
N LEU A 45 -19.83 5.33 -32.51
CA LEU A 45 -20.74 6.41 -32.10
C LEU A 45 -21.01 6.31 -30.59
N SER A 46 -20.50 7.30 -29.86
CA SER A 46 -20.79 7.65 -28.47
C SER A 46 -20.37 6.65 -27.38
N TYR A 47 -19.27 6.99 -26.70
CA TYR A 47 -18.96 6.50 -25.35
C TYR A 47 -19.33 7.57 -24.34
N GLU A 48 -19.92 7.18 -23.21
CA GLU A 48 -20.05 8.05 -22.04
C GLU A 48 -19.00 7.63 -21.01
N GLU A 49 -17.97 8.45 -20.84
CA GLU A 49 -17.13 8.42 -19.64
C GLU A 49 -17.99 8.92 -18.49
N ARG A 50 -18.54 8.00 -17.68
CA ARG A 50 -19.11 8.39 -16.39
C ARG A 50 -17.95 8.57 -15.42
N ASP A 51 -17.45 9.80 -15.35
CA ASP A 51 -16.59 10.25 -14.25
C ASP A 51 -17.27 9.89 -12.94
N THR A 52 -16.70 8.92 -12.24
CA THR A 52 -17.02 8.69 -10.83
C THR A 52 -15.75 9.10 -10.10
N SER A 53 -15.83 10.15 -9.28
CA SER A 53 -14.82 10.70 -8.34
C SER A 53 -13.34 10.82 -8.78
N GLU A 54 -12.69 11.90 -8.34
CA GLU A 54 -11.29 12.24 -8.66
C GLU A 54 -10.24 11.19 -8.19
N ASP A 55 -10.62 10.21 -7.35
CA ASP A 55 -9.73 9.19 -6.75
C ASP A 55 -9.84 7.79 -7.38
N ILE A 56 -10.07 7.70 -8.70
CA ILE A 56 -10.14 6.42 -9.40
C ILE A 56 -8.82 6.15 -10.14
N THR A 57 -8.14 5.05 -9.79
CA THR A 57 -6.92 4.64 -10.49
C THR A 57 -7.20 4.44 -11.98
N PRO A 58 -6.24 4.63 -12.91
CA PRO A 58 -6.47 4.42 -14.34
C PRO A 58 -7.06 3.04 -14.71
N LEU A 59 -6.87 2.03 -13.84
CA LEU A 59 -7.41 0.68 -13.97
C LEU A 59 -8.90 0.57 -13.61
N ASP A 60 -9.39 1.45 -12.74
CA ASP A 60 -10.79 1.48 -12.30
C ASP A 60 -11.67 2.30 -13.26
N LYS A 61 -11.06 3.01 -14.24
CA LYS A 61 -11.75 3.62 -15.40
C LYS A 61 -12.26 2.56 -16.37
N VAL A 62 -13.26 1.79 -15.94
CA VAL A 62 -13.93 0.82 -16.80
C VAL A 62 -14.88 1.59 -17.73
N ARG A 63 -14.58 1.57 -19.04
CA ARG A 63 -15.49 2.07 -20.07
C ARG A 63 -16.70 1.15 -20.16
N TYR A 64 -17.87 1.67 -19.84
CA TYR A 64 -19.13 0.94 -20.03
C TYR A 64 -19.61 1.18 -21.47
N SER A 65 -19.82 0.11 -22.25
CA SER A 65 -20.61 0.24 -23.47
C SER A 65 -22.07 0.49 -23.08
N LYS A 66 -22.67 1.56 -23.61
CA LYS A 66 -24.10 1.81 -23.47
C LYS A 66 -24.82 0.74 -24.30
N GLU A 67 -25.55 -0.13 -23.61
CA GLU A 67 -26.61 -1.00 -24.13
C GLU A 67 -26.28 -1.82 -25.38
N VAL A 68 -25.73 -3.03 -25.19
CA VAL A 68 -26.25 -4.16 -25.98
C VAL A 68 -27.33 -4.80 -25.12
N GLY A 69 -28.56 -4.29 -25.27
CA GLY A 69 -29.72 -4.72 -24.48
C GLY A 69 -29.85 -6.24 -24.48
N ALA A 70 -29.71 -6.83 -23.29
CA ALA A 70 -30.14 -8.19 -23.01
C ALA A 70 -31.67 -8.23 -23.06
N SER A 71 -32.26 -8.26 -24.25
CA SER A 71 -33.63 -8.69 -24.46
C SER A 71 -33.90 -8.94 -25.94
N SER A 72 -33.52 -10.10 -26.45
CA SER A 72 -34.33 -10.74 -27.50
C SER A 72 -34.06 -12.24 -27.51
N THR A 73 -35.13 -13.03 -27.46
CA THR A 73 -35.14 -14.49 -27.62
C THR A 73 -34.89 -14.92 -29.08
N ALA A 74 -34.16 -14.12 -29.86
CA ALA A 74 -33.87 -14.37 -31.25
C ALA A 74 -32.36 -14.37 -31.47
N ALA A 75 -31.83 -15.45 -32.07
CA ALA A 75 -30.44 -15.51 -32.47
C ALA A 75 -30.09 -14.28 -33.35
N PRO A 76 -29.05 -13.50 -33.03
CA PRO A 76 -28.69 -12.33 -33.82
C PRO A 76 -28.31 -12.78 -35.23
N LYS A 77 -28.99 -12.23 -36.24
CA LYS A 77 -28.61 -12.38 -37.66
C LYS A 77 -27.34 -11.55 -37.88
N TYR A 78 -26.22 -12.22 -38.15
CA TYR A 78 -24.91 -11.60 -38.34
C TYR A 78 -24.69 -11.07 -39.77
N PRO A 79 -23.88 -10.00 -39.95
CA PRO A 79 -23.34 -9.11 -38.92
C PRO A 79 -24.14 -7.80 -38.81
N ALA A 80 -24.51 -7.42 -37.60
CA ALA A 80 -25.03 -6.09 -37.30
C ALA A 80 -23.93 -5.05 -37.55
N LYS A 81 -24.27 -3.91 -38.17
CA LYS A 81 -23.35 -2.86 -38.64
C LYS A 81 -22.34 -2.28 -37.61
N ASN A 82 -22.44 -2.65 -36.33
CA ASN A 82 -21.61 -2.13 -35.24
C ASN A 82 -20.99 -3.25 -34.37
N TYR A 83 -20.78 -4.45 -34.93
CA TYR A 83 -20.16 -5.54 -34.18
C TYR A 83 -18.66 -5.30 -34.03
N ILE A 84 -18.25 -4.90 -32.82
CA ILE A 84 -16.83 -4.93 -32.45
C ILE A 84 -16.50 -6.39 -32.12
N PRO A 85 -15.57 -7.04 -32.81
CA PRO A 85 -15.10 -8.35 -32.39
C PRO A 85 -14.49 -8.23 -30.99
N THR A 86 -15.11 -8.95 -30.06
CA THR A 86 -14.62 -9.08 -28.70
C THR A 86 -13.94 -10.42 -28.53
N THR A 87 -12.73 -10.42 -27.99
CA THR A 87 -12.02 -11.64 -27.62
C THR A 87 -12.01 -11.73 -26.09
N GLU A 88 -12.58 -12.79 -25.55
CA GLU A 88 -12.43 -13.09 -24.12
C GLU A 88 -10.97 -13.45 -23.85
N VAL A 89 -10.35 -12.81 -22.86
CA VAL A 89 -8.98 -13.14 -22.47
C VAL A 89 -9.03 -14.37 -21.58
N GLU A 90 -8.66 -15.53 -22.15
CA GLU A 90 -8.65 -16.78 -21.42
C GLU A 90 -7.79 -16.68 -20.14
N TYR A 91 -8.27 -17.32 -19.07
CA TYR A 91 -7.65 -17.32 -17.75
C TYR A 91 -7.54 -15.96 -17.06
N ALA A 92 -8.03 -14.86 -17.63
CA ALA A 92 -8.09 -13.57 -16.94
C ALA A 92 -9.46 -13.35 -16.29
N SER A 93 -9.49 -12.77 -15.09
CA SER A 93 -10.73 -12.42 -14.41
C SER A 93 -10.52 -11.20 -13.53
N VAL A 94 -11.59 -10.45 -13.27
CA VAL A 94 -11.58 -9.35 -12.31
C VAL A 94 -12.63 -9.56 -11.23
N SER A 95 -12.30 -9.22 -10.00
CA SER A 95 -13.26 -9.18 -8.88
C SER A 95 -13.42 -7.75 -8.39
N LYS A 96 -14.65 -7.28 -8.21
CA LYS A 96 -14.95 -5.94 -7.68
C LYS A 96 -15.40 -6.04 -6.22
N CYS A 97 -14.73 -5.31 -5.34
CA CYS A 97 -15.12 -5.22 -3.93
C CYS A 97 -16.44 -4.44 -3.78
N SER A 98 -17.42 -4.98 -3.06
CA SER A 98 -18.71 -4.31 -2.83
C SER A 98 -18.63 -3.09 -1.91
N HIS A 99 -17.53 -2.92 -1.16
CA HIS A 99 -17.33 -1.81 -0.23
C HIS A 99 -16.62 -0.62 -0.90
N CYS A 100 -15.39 -0.81 -1.40
CA CYS A 100 -14.61 0.28 -2.00
C CYS A 100 -14.77 0.40 -3.52
N ASN A 101 -15.53 -0.48 -4.16
CA ASN A 101 -15.77 -0.49 -5.62
C ASN A 101 -14.53 -0.65 -6.53
N ARG A 102 -13.35 -0.92 -5.98
CA ARG A 102 -12.12 -1.17 -6.74
C ARG A 102 -12.03 -2.59 -7.28
N TYR A 103 -11.28 -2.76 -8.37
CA TYR A 103 -11.08 -4.05 -9.03
C TYR A 103 -9.76 -4.72 -8.63
N ALA A 104 -9.81 -6.02 -8.37
CA ALA A 104 -8.64 -6.89 -8.30
C ALA A 104 -8.54 -7.74 -9.57
N PHE A 105 -7.35 -7.84 -10.17
CA PHE A 105 -7.08 -8.62 -11.37
C PHE A 105 -6.45 -9.97 -11.03
N TRP A 106 -6.86 -10.98 -11.78
CA TRP A 106 -6.48 -12.37 -11.60
C TRP A 106 -6.05 -12.98 -12.93
N ILE A 107 -5.00 -13.78 -12.89
CA ILE A 107 -4.61 -14.70 -13.96
C ILE A 107 -4.64 -16.11 -13.39
N LYS A 108 -5.45 -16.98 -14.01
CA LYS A 108 -5.85 -18.29 -13.48
C LYS A 108 -6.46 -18.13 -12.10
N ASP A 109 -5.79 -18.63 -11.08
CA ASP A 109 -6.16 -18.57 -9.67
C ASP A 109 -5.31 -17.58 -8.86
N LYS A 110 -4.31 -16.94 -9.50
CA LYS A 110 -3.40 -16.00 -8.86
C LYS A 110 -3.87 -14.56 -9.04
N MET A 111 -4.01 -13.84 -7.94
CA MET A 111 -4.21 -12.39 -7.97
C MET A 111 -2.90 -11.72 -8.40
N ILE A 112 -2.99 -10.86 -9.41
CA ILE A 112 -1.86 -10.08 -9.94
C ILE A 112 -1.95 -8.63 -9.47
N TYR A 113 -3.16 -8.13 -9.21
CA TYR A 113 -3.38 -6.78 -8.71
C TYR A 113 -4.60 -6.72 -7.76
N PRO A 114 -4.57 -5.92 -6.67
CA PRO A 114 -3.37 -5.26 -6.14
C PRO A 114 -2.36 -6.31 -5.66
N VAL A 115 -1.07 -5.94 -5.62
CA VAL A 115 -0.05 -6.85 -5.10
C VAL A 115 -0.25 -6.98 -3.60
N VAL A 116 -0.63 -8.18 -3.15
CA VAL A 116 -0.82 -8.47 -1.72
C VAL A 116 0.54 -8.82 -1.13
N SER A 117 1.00 -7.97 -0.21
CA SER A 117 2.21 -8.17 0.57
C SER A 117 1.87 -8.63 1.97
N LEU A 118 2.73 -9.45 2.59
CA LEU A 118 2.64 -9.75 4.02
C LEU A 118 3.27 -8.63 4.87
N ALA A 119 3.72 -7.54 4.23
CA ALA A 119 4.32 -6.42 4.92
C ALA A 119 3.29 -5.78 5.85
N PRO A 120 3.70 -5.36 7.05
CA PRO A 120 2.82 -4.62 7.93
C PRO A 120 2.32 -3.36 7.23
N LEU A 121 1.12 -2.90 7.60
CA LEU A 121 0.59 -1.64 7.09
C LEU A 121 1.43 -0.47 7.61
N PRO A 122 1.62 0.60 6.82
CA PRO A 122 2.29 1.80 7.32
C PRO A 122 1.50 2.39 8.50
N SER A 123 2.20 2.97 9.47
CA SER A 123 1.56 3.72 10.56
C SER A 123 0.71 4.88 10.02
N ASP A 124 -0.41 5.17 10.67
CA ASP A 124 -1.35 6.22 10.25
C ASP A 124 -0.72 7.62 10.29
N ASP A 125 0.21 7.86 11.24
CA ASP A 125 0.93 9.14 11.36
C ASP A 125 2.21 9.20 10.51
N MET A 126 2.46 8.21 9.65
CA MET A 126 3.61 8.22 8.75
C MET A 126 3.45 9.37 7.74
N PRO A 127 4.46 10.25 7.56
CA PRO A 127 4.42 11.32 6.56
C PRO A 127 4.15 10.78 5.15
N GLU A 128 3.36 11.51 4.34
CA GLU A 128 2.88 11.02 3.04
C GLU A 128 4.00 10.68 2.05
N ASP A 129 5.10 11.44 2.05
CA ASP A 129 6.28 11.20 1.22
C ASP A 129 7.03 9.92 1.61
N VAL A 130 7.04 9.58 2.91
CA VAL A 130 7.60 8.33 3.45
C VAL A 130 6.64 7.16 3.21
N LYS A 131 5.34 7.40 3.37
CA LYS A 131 4.27 6.42 3.19
C LYS A 131 4.18 5.94 1.75
N ALA A 132 4.36 6.84 0.77
CA ALA A 132 4.43 6.49 -0.64
C ALA A 132 5.54 5.45 -0.91
N ASP A 133 6.78 5.75 -0.50
CA ASP A 133 7.92 4.83 -0.66
C ASP A 133 7.70 3.50 0.10
N TYR A 134 7.09 3.56 1.30
CA TYR A 134 6.74 2.39 2.09
C TYR A 134 5.75 1.48 1.35
N THR A 135 4.69 2.06 0.78
CA THR A 135 3.68 1.30 0.04
C THR A 135 4.22 0.73 -1.27
N GLU A 136 5.09 1.47 -1.96
CA GLU A 136 5.79 0.98 -3.14
C GLU A 136 6.69 -0.20 -2.78
N ALA A 137 7.50 -0.07 -1.72
CA ALA A 137 8.33 -1.16 -1.21
C ALA A 137 7.48 -2.40 -0.90
N ALA A 138 6.35 -2.22 -0.20
CA ALA A 138 5.45 -3.31 0.14
C ALA A 138 4.93 -4.01 -1.12
N SER A 139 4.62 -3.26 -2.18
CA SER A 139 4.12 -3.81 -3.44
C SER A 139 5.16 -4.63 -4.21
N ILE A 140 6.46 -4.43 -3.97
CA ILE A 140 7.52 -5.12 -4.72
C ILE A 140 8.32 -6.13 -3.89
N VAL A 141 8.15 -6.19 -2.57
CA VAL A 141 8.95 -7.06 -1.68
C VAL A 141 8.95 -8.53 -2.10
N GLU A 142 7.81 -9.03 -2.61
CA GLU A 142 7.69 -10.41 -3.05
C GLU A 142 8.45 -10.69 -4.36
N ALA A 143 8.54 -9.68 -5.23
CA ALA A 143 9.19 -9.76 -6.54
C ALA A 143 10.69 -9.43 -6.46
N SER A 144 11.06 -8.44 -5.65
CA SER A 144 12.43 -7.96 -5.48
C SER A 144 12.63 -7.44 -4.05
N PRO A 145 13.01 -8.31 -3.10
CA PRO A 145 13.29 -7.91 -1.72
C PRO A 145 14.40 -6.86 -1.65
N ARG A 146 15.42 -6.97 -2.52
CA ARG A 146 16.50 -5.96 -2.66
C ARG A 146 15.99 -4.58 -3.04
N ALA A 147 15.08 -4.48 -4.01
CA ALA A 147 14.51 -3.18 -4.38
C ALA A 147 13.62 -2.63 -3.26
N SER A 148 12.86 -3.51 -2.59
CA SER A 148 12.07 -3.13 -1.40
C SER A 148 12.95 -2.59 -0.29
N SER A 149 14.05 -3.25 0.07
CA SER A 149 14.99 -2.76 1.08
C SER A 149 15.60 -1.41 0.70
N ALA A 150 15.92 -1.19 -0.58
CA ALA A 150 16.43 0.10 -1.05
C ALA A 150 15.39 1.23 -0.91
N LEU A 151 14.12 0.98 -1.25
CA LEU A 151 13.03 1.94 -1.04
C LEU A 151 12.81 2.22 0.45
N LEU A 152 12.88 1.20 1.31
CA LEU A 152 12.75 1.40 2.76
C LEU A 152 13.89 2.22 3.36
N ARG A 153 15.11 2.10 2.82
CA ARG A 153 16.23 2.97 3.21
C ARG A 153 16.00 4.41 2.77
N LEU A 154 15.47 4.62 1.57
CA LEU A 154 15.09 5.95 1.10
C LEU A 154 13.97 6.55 1.97
N ALA A 155 12.95 5.76 2.29
CA ALA A 155 11.87 6.15 3.19
C ALA A 155 12.42 6.55 4.57
N LEU A 156 13.39 5.80 5.11
CA LEU A 156 14.06 6.14 6.35
C LEU A 156 14.84 7.47 6.25
N GLN A 157 15.55 7.73 5.15
CA GLN A 157 16.23 9.02 4.93
C GLN A 157 15.24 10.18 4.90
N LYS A 158 14.11 10.02 4.19
CA LYS A 158 13.04 11.01 4.13
C LYS A 158 12.35 11.22 5.48
N LEU A 159 12.33 10.20 6.35
CA LEU A 159 11.77 10.31 7.70
C LEU A 159 12.65 11.18 8.62
N MET A 160 13.97 11.23 8.43
CA MET A 160 14.91 11.95 9.31
C MET A 160 14.57 13.45 9.49
N PRO A 161 14.29 14.23 8.42
CA PRO A 161 13.82 15.60 8.55
C PRO A 161 12.54 15.77 9.39
N HIS A 162 11.58 14.85 9.25
CA HIS A 162 10.31 14.91 9.97
C HIS A 162 10.46 14.68 11.49
N ILE A 163 11.53 14.00 11.92
CA ILE A 163 11.84 13.77 13.34
C ILE A 163 12.89 14.75 13.90
N GLY A 164 13.20 15.82 13.16
CA GLY A 164 14.06 16.92 13.62
C GLY A 164 15.56 16.71 13.40
N GLU A 165 15.94 15.90 12.42
CA GLU A 165 17.33 15.74 11.95
C GLU A 165 17.53 16.33 10.55
N ARG A 166 18.75 16.29 10.01
CA ARG A 166 19.06 16.93 8.71
C ARG A 166 18.75 16.04 7.51
N GLY A 167 18.77 14.72 7.67
CA GLY A 167 18.49 13.75 6.61
C GLY A 167 19.59 13.61 5.55
N GLN A 168 20.79 14.16 5.79
CA GLN A 168 21.89 14.11 4.82
C GLN A 168 22.79 12.88 5.00
N LYS A 169 23.02 12.48 6.25
CA LYS A 169 23.87 11.34 6.59
C LYS A 169 23.22 10.56 7.72
N ILE A 170 22.71 9.38 7.38
CA ILE A 170 22.01 8.50 8.31
C ILE A 170 22.88 8.23 9.57
N ASP A 171 24.18 8.02 9.42
CA ASP A 171 25.09 7.81 10.57
C ASP A 171 25.09 8.96 11.58
N GLU A 172 25.14 10.19 11.08
CA GLU A 172 25.16 11.40 11.90
C GLU A 172 23.78 11.64 12.52
N ASP A 173 22.71 11.39 11.77
CA ASP A 173 21.33 11.53 12.23
C ASP A 173 20.99 10.48 13.30
N ILE A 174 21.40 9.20 13.14
CA ILE A 174 21.27 8.15 14.18
C ILE A 174 22.01 8.58 15.45
N GLY A 175 23.27 9.03 15.32
CA GLY A 175 24.06 9.48 16.46
C GLY A 175 23.45 10.68 17.19
N SER A 176 22.82 11.60 16.45
CA SER A 176 22.08 12.75 17.00
C SER A 176 20.83 12.31 17.76
N LEU A 177 20.04 11.39 17.18
CA LEU A 177 18.85 10.84 17.82
C LEU A 177 19.18 10.11 19.12
N VAL A 178 20.25 9.30 19.13
CA VAL A 178 20.75 8.62 20.35
C VAL A 178 21.06 9.63 21.46
N LYS A 179 21.73 10.75 21.13
CA LYS A 179 21.99 11.83 22.09
C LYS A 179 20.71 12.51 22.59
N LYS A 180 19.65 12.55 21.76
CA LYS A 180 18.32 13.07 22.12
C LYS A 180 17.46 12.07 22.92
N GLY A 181 18.03 10.96 23.39
CA GLY A 181 17.34 9.98 24.24
C GLY A 181 16.60 8.90 23.45
N LEU A 182 17.00 8.63 22.20
CA LEU A 182 16.43 7.55 21.41
C LEU A 182 16.62 6.19 22.12
N PRO A 183 15.58 5.35 22.25
CA PRO A 183 15.70 4.04 22.87
C PRO A 183 16.78 3.19 22.19
N THR A 184 17.60 2.49 22.99
CA THR A 184 18.69 1.63 22.49
C THR A 184 18.21 0.61 21.45
N LYS A 185 16.98 0.11 21.59
CA LYS A 185 16.36 -0.79 20.61
C LYS A 185 16.15 -0.14 19.24
N ILE A 186 15.75 1.13 19.20
CA ILE A 186 15.62 1.87 17.93
C ILE A 186 17.00 2.09 17.32
N GLN A 187 18.00 2.44 18.14
CA GLN A 187 19.38 2.59 17.64
C GLN A 187 19.88 1.31 16.98
N GLN A 188 19.75 0.16 17.66
CA GLN A 188 20.12 -1.15 17.12
C GLN A 188 19.36 -1.46 15.83
N SER A 189 18.09 -1.06 15.75
CA SER A 189 17.26 -1.21 14.57
C SER A 189 17.76 -0.36 13.39
N LEU A 190 18.09 0.91 13.64
CA LEU A 190 18.65 1.82 12.64
C LEU A 190 20.04 1.36 12.17
N ASP A 191 20.88 0.90 13.09
CA ASP A 191 22.18 0.31 12.80
C ASP A 191 22.04 -0.96 11.94
N LEU A 192 21.04 -1.81 12.22
CA LEU A 192 20.74 -3.00 11.42
C LEU A 192 20.34 -2.63 9.98
N VAL A 193 19.44 -1.64 9.81
CA VAL A 193 19.02 -1.16 8.47
C VAL A 193 20.22 -0.68 7.65
N ARG A 194 21.16 -0.01 8.32
CA ARG A 194 22.39 0.52 7.72
C ARG A 194 23.36 -0.60 7.31
N VAL A 195 23.67 -1.53 8.21
CA VAL A 195 24.66 -2.60 7.98
C VAL A 195 24.23 -3.50 6.83
N ILE A 196 22.95 -3.87 6.82
CA ILE A 196 22.34 -4.71 5.79
C ILE A 196 22.41 -4.05 4.39
N GLY A 197 22.51 -2.72 4.30
CA GLY A 197 22.52 -2.00 3.03
C GLY A 197 23.85 -1.70 2.39
N ASN A 198 24.94 -1.71 3.16
CA ASN A 198 26.26 -1.27 2.68
C ASN A 198 27.27 -2.41 2.52
N GLU A 199 27.10 -3.55 3.20
CA GLU A 199 28.03 -4.68 3.13
C GLU A 199 27.53 -5.77 2.17
N SER A 200 27.57 -5.46 0.88
CA SER A 200 27.61 -6.53 -0.12
C SER A 200 28.99 -7.18 -0.11
N VAL A 201 29.03 -8.42 0.43
CA VAL A 201 30.01 -9.49 0.22
C VAL A 201 31.45 -9.31 0.74
N HIS A 202 31.72 -9.89 1.92
CA HIS A 202 33.00 -10.52 2.25
C HIS A 202 32.82 -12.05 2.39
N PRO A 203 33.62 -12.89 1.71
CA PRO A 203 33.52 -14.35 1.87
C PRO A 203 33.89 -14.77 3.30
N GLY A 204 32.94 -15.33 4.07
CA GLY A 204 33.20 -15.94 5.38
C GLY A 204 32.36 -15.42 6.57
N GLN A 205 31.48 -14.43 6.38
CA GLN A 205 30.45 -14.04 7.36
C GLN A 205 29.05 -14.22 6.77
N LEU A 206 28.02 -14.28 7.64
CA LEU A 206 26.61 -14.43 7.30
C LEU A 206 26.26 -13.67 6.01
N ASP A 207 25.85 -14.40 4.96
CA ASP A 207 25.43 -13.85 3.67
C ASP A 207 24.08 -13.15 3.83
N LEU A 208 24.09 -11.94 4.40
CA LEU A 208 22.93 -11.06 4.55
C LEU A 208 22.65 -10.40 3.20
N LYS A 209 22.22 -11.21 2.23
CA LYS A 209 21.53 -10.65 1.06
C LYS A 209 20.27 -9.98 1.57
N ASP A 210 19.90 -8.84 0.97
CA ASP A 210 18.58 -8.24 1.12
C ASP A 210 17.51 -9.27 0.69
N ASP A 211 17.14 -10.13 1.63
CA ASP A 211 16.16 -11.19 1.49
C ASP A 211 14.80 -10.73 2.00
N LYS A 212 13.79 -11.59 1.86
CA LYS A 212 12.42 -11.25 2.24
C LYS A 212 12.31 -10.96 3.73
N ASP A 213 12.94 -11.79 4.56
CA ASP A 213 12.88 -11.68 6.02
C ASP A 213 13.48 -10.37 6.49
N THR A 214 14.62 -10.00 5.90
CA THR A 214 15.27 -8.70 6.12
C THR A 214 14.36 -7.54 5.73
N ALA A 215 13.77 -7.56 4.53
CA ALA A 215 12.84 -6.51 4.12
C ALA A 215 11.63 -6.39 5.06
N TYR A 216 11.08 -7.52 5.53
CA TYR A 216 10.01 -7.55 6.52
C TYR A 216 10.40 -6.95 7.87
N ILE A 217 11.63 -7.19 8.33
CA ILE A 217 12.17 -6.53 9.52
C ILE A 217 12.21 -5.01 9.28
N LEU A 218 12.73 -4.54 8.15
CA LEU A 218 12.82 -3.11 7.82
C LEU A 218 11.45 -2.40 7.87
N PHE A 219 10.39 -3.03 7.35
CA PHE A 219 9.02 -2.49 7.43
C PHE A 219 8.57 -2.29 8.88
N GLY A 220 8.81 -3.28 9.74
CA GLY A 220 8.47 -3.22 11.16
C GLY A 220 9.26 -2.14 11.91
N LEU A 221 10.55 -2.01 11.60
CA LEU A 221 11.42 -1.01 12.21
C LEU A 221 10.99 0.42 11.86
N LEU A 222 10.64 0.67 10.60
CA LEU A 222 10.21 1.99 10.16
C LEU A 222 8.89 2.41 10.83
N ASN A 223 7.93 1.49 10.94
CA ASN A 223 6.70 1.72 11.70
C ASN A 223 6.97 1.98 13.17
N TYR A 224 7.88 1.24 13.79
CA TYR A 224 8.23 1.43 15.20
C TYR A 224 8.84 2.81 15.45
N ILE A 225 9.69 3.31 14.54
CA ILE A 225 10.25 4.67 14.62
C ILE A 225 9.15 5.73 14.54
N VAL A 226 8.22 5.60 13.57
CA VAL A 226 7.08 6.53 13.46
C VAL A 226 6.22 6.50 14.72
N GLN A 227 5.92 5.31 15.24
CA GLN A 227 5.14 5.16 16.47
C GLN A 227 5.81 5.88 17.65
N ASP A 228 7.12 5.66 17.86
CA ASP A 228 7.84 6.22 19.00
C ASP A 228 8.08 7.74 18.89
N ARG A 229 8.38 8.24 17.67
CA ARG A 229 8.85 9.61 17.47
C ARG A 229 7.79 10.58 16.96
N ILE A 230 6.69 10.08 16.41
CA ILE A 230 5.60 10.89 15.86
C ILE A 230 4.30 10.62 16.61
N THR A 231 3.84 9.36 16.62
CA THR A 231 2.55 9.00 17.22
C THR A 231 2.53 9.19 18.73
N ASN A 232 3.49 8.61 19.47
CA ASN A 232 3.51 8.69 20.93
C ASN A 232 3.60 10.14 21.45
N PRO A 233 4.49 11.03 20.92
CA PRO A 233 4.48 12.45 21.32
C PRO A 233 3.15 13.14 21.05
N LYS A 234 2.56 12.91 19.86
CA LYS A 234 1.25 13.48 19.49
C LYS A 234 0.13 13.00 20.43
N GLU A 235 0.10 11.73 20.79
CA GLU A 235 -0.86 11.17 21.73
C GLU A 235 -0.68 11.76 23.14
N ILE A 236 0.57 11.86 23.61
CA ILE A 236 0.90 12.46 24.91
C ILE A 236 0.46 13.93 24.94
N ASP A 237 0.78 14.72 23.92
CA ASP A 237 0.37 16.13 23.83
C ASP A 237 -1.16 16.28 23.80
N ALA A 238 -1.86 15.38 23.11
CA ALA A 238 -3.32 15.35 23.09
C ALA A 238 -3.91 15.00 24.47
N LEU A 239 -3.27 14.13 25.25
CA LEU A 239 -3.66 13.81 26.62
C LEU A 239 -3.38 14.97 27.58
N TYR A 240 -2.21 15.62 27.48
CA TYR A 240 -1.87 16.80 28.26
C TYR A 240 -2.85 17.95 28.01
N SER A 241 -3.23 18.15 26.75
CA SER A 241 -4.18 19.20 26.34
C SER A 241 -5.60 18.98 26.91
N LYS A 242 -5.93 17.76 27.37
CA LYS A 242 -7.20 17.45 28.04
C LYS A 242 -7.17 17.67 29.56
N LEU A 243 -6.00 17.98 30.13
CA LEU A 243 -5.88 18.23 31.57
C LEU A 243 -6.44 19.62 31.94
N PRO A 244 -7.12 19.78 33.09
CA PRO A 244 -7.58 21.08 33.56
C PRO A 244 -6.42 22.06 33.78
N GLN A 245 -6.59 23.32 33.37
CA GLN A 245 -5.58 24.39 33.45
C GLN A 245 -4.88 24.48 34.81
N LYS A 246 -5.66 24.33 35.89
CA LYS A 246 -5.16 24.39 37.27
C LYS A 246 -4.10 23.33 37.61
N LYS A 247 -4.12 22.16 36.95
CA LYS A 247 -3.09 21.12 37.09
C LYS A 247 -1.89 21.37 36.18
N LEU A 248 -2.12 21.92 34.98
CA LEU A 248 -1.04 22.33 34.07
C LEU A 248 -0.18 23.44 34.68
N ASP A 249 -0.80 24.45 35.31
CA ASP A 249 -0.09 25.52 36.01
C ASP A 249 0.73 24.99 37.20
N GLY A 250 0.25 23.95 37.88
CA GLY A 250 0.98 23.27 38.95
C GLY A 250 2.20 22.49 38.46
N ILE A 251 2.13 21.86 37.29
CA ILE A 251 3.24 21.14 36.66
C ILE A 251 4.28 22.15 36.15
N ASN A 252 3.85 23.20 35.45
CA ASN A 252 4.74 24.25 34.94
C ASN A 252 5.49 24.99 36.06
N ASN A 253 4.86 25.17 37.23
CA ASN A 253 5.51 25.75 38.40
C ASN A 253 6.48 24.80 39.11
N ARG A 254 6.32 23.48 38.95
CA ARG A 254 7.29 22.48 39.44
C ARG A 254 8.54 22.46 38.58
N ASP A 255 8.38 22.49 37.26
CA ASP A 255 9.50 22.34 36.32
C ASP A 255 10.30 23.64 36.12
N LYS A 256 9.82 24.78 36.65
CA LYS A 256 10.57 26.05 36.77
C LYS A 256 11.53 26.10 37.97
N LYS A 257 11.60 25.05 38.78
CA LYS A 257 12.42 24.96 40.00
C LYS A 257 13.68 24.13 39.75
#